data_AF-A0A923PD97-F1
#
_entry.id   AF-A0A923PD97-F1
#
_cell.length_a   1.000
_cell.length_b   1.000
_cell.length_c   1.000
_cell.angle_alpha   90.00
_cell.angle_beta   90.00
_cell.angle_gamma   90.00
#
_symmetry.space_group_name_H-M   'P 1'
#
loop_
_entity.id
_entity.type
_entity.pdbx_description
1 polymer ?
#
loop_
_entity_poly.entity_id
_entity_poly.type
_entity_poly.pdbx_seq_one_letter_code
_entity_poly.pdbx_strand_id
1 'polypeptide(L)'
;MSAHWILFTLAGMLSLGWSLINGVHRRNPKYKQTVIESAIKVPPFSRRRLLRLVAPTRLRDRANHATVIAGCCFIILFPVTLGTILFGVVGWWQAPLIVGAGNLIGAYLGEFTFNSFGCGVDLPAEANRSDSPGEPAQ
;
A
#
# COMPACT_ATOMS: atom_id res chain seq x y z
N MET A 1 5.94 4.60 29.31
CA MET A 1 5.08 4.34 28.13
C MET A 1 4.82 2.83 28.10
N SER A 2 3.57 2.35 28.06
CA SER A 2 3.30 0.90 27.98
C SER A 2 3.90 0.33 26.69
N ALA A 3 4.47 -0.88 26.73
CA ALA A 3 5.08 -1.56 25.57
C ALA A 3 4.14 -1.64 24.35
N HIS A 4 2.83 -1.65 24.61
CA HIS A 4 1.76 -1.59 23.62
C HIS A 4 1.89 -0.34 22.74
N TRP A 5 2.08 0.83 23.35
CA TRP A 5 2.21 2.10 22.63
C TRP A 5 3.53 2.19 21.86
N ILE A 6 4.60 1.58 22.38
CA ILE A 6 5.90 1.54 21.68
C ILE A 6 5.77 0.71 20.39
N LEU A 7 5.21 -0.50 20.47
CA LEU A 7 4.96 -1.35 19.30
C LEU A 7 4.01 -0.69 18.30
N PHE A 8 2.92 -0.09 18.78
CA PHE A 8 1.98 0.65 17.94
C PHE A 8 2.67 1.79 17.18
N THR A 9 3.43 2.62 17.90
CA THR A 9 4.09 3.80 17.32
C THR A 9 5.19 3.39 16.35
N LEU A 10 5.96 2.35 16.69
CA LEU A 10 6.98 1.79 15.81
C LEU A 10 6.36 1.31 14.48
N ALA A 11 5.24 0.57 14.55
CA ALA A 11 4.50 0.11 13.37
C ALA A 11 3.94 1.28 12.55
N GLY A 12 3.31 2.25 13.22
CA GLY A 12 2.80 3.46 12.59
C GLY A 12 3.89 4.26 11.87
N MET A 13 5.04 4.48 12.50
CA MET A 13 6.15 5.23 11.92
C MET A 13 6.82 4.49 10.77
N LEU A 14 6.96 3.15 10.85
CA LEU A 14 7.51 2.35 9.77
C LEU A 14 6.64 2.45 8.50
N SER A 15 5.34 2.22 8.64
CA SER A 15 4.38 2.30 7.52
C SER A 15 4.26 3.72 6.97
N LEU A 16 4.26 4.74 7.83
CA LEU A 16 4.24 6.14 7.43
C LEU A 16 5.52 6.55 6.68
N GLY A 17 6.69 6.13 7.17
CA GLY A 17 7.97 6.33 6.48
C GLY A 17 8.03 5.62 5.13
N TRP A 18 7.47 4.41 5.04
CA TRP A 18 7.35 3.69 3.77
C TRP A 18 6.47 4.45 2.77
N SER A 19 5.32 4.96 3.20
CA SER A 19 4.44 5.78 2.37
C SER A 19 5.11 7.07 1.89
N LEU A 20 5.91 7.72 2.74
CA LEU A 20 6.71 8.90 2.38
C LEU A 20 7.73 8.58 1.28
N ILE A 21 8.53 7.53 1.48
CA ILE A 21 9.54 7.10 0.51
C ILE A 21 8.86 6.73 -0.82
N ASN A 22 7.75 5.99 -0.77
CA ASN A 22 6.96 5.67 -1.96
C ASN A 22 6.47 6.93 -2.67
N GLY A 23 6.05 7.95 -1.93
CA GLY A 23 5.62 9.23 -2.52
C GLY A 23 6.71 9.95 -3.27
N VAL A 24 7.92 10.01 -2.68
CA VAL A 24 9.08 10.59 -3.34
C VAL A 24 9.39 9.85 -4.66
N HIS A 25 9.38 8.51 -4.63
CA HIS A 25 9.61 7.71 -5.84
C HIS A 25 8.51 7.91 -6.88
N ARG A 26 7.24 7.90 -6.46
CA ARG A 26 6.09 8.05 -7.38
C ARG A 26 6.02 9.40 -8.05
N ARG A 27 6.52 10.48 -7.42
CA ARG A 27 6.58 11.81 -8.04
C ARG A 27 7.72 11.93 -9.05
N ASN A 28 8.70 11.03 -9.03
CA ASN A 28 9.80 11.05 -9.98
C ASN A 28 9.31 10.63 -11.39
N PRO A 29 9.44 11.50 -12.41
CA PRO A 29 8.97 11.19 -13.77
C PRO A 29 9.71 9.98 -14.37
N LYS A 30 11.00 9.80 -14.05
CA LYS A 30 11.78 8.65 -14.51
C LYS A 30 11.21 7.34 -13.97
N TYR A 31 10.82 7.33 -12.69
CA TYR A 31 10.18 6.15 -12.08
C TYR A 31 8.83 5.85 -12.73
N LYS A 32 7.99 6.87 -12.96
CA LYS A 32 6.70 6.70 -13.66
C LYS A 32 6.88 6.06 -15.03
N GLN A 33 7.87 6.52 -15.81
CA GLN A 33 8.16 5.97 -17.13
C GLN A 33 8.59 4.49 -17.05
N THR A 34 9.50 4.14 -16.14
CA THR A 34 9.91 2.75 -15.92
C THR A 34 8.76 1.84 -15.52
N VAL A 35 7.82 2.34 -14.70
CA VAL A 35 6.60 1.60 -14.33
C VAL A 35 5.72 1.33 -15.54
N ILE A 36 5.52 2.33 -16.41
CA ILE A 36 4.73 2.17 -17.64
C ILE A 36 5.39 1.15 -18.57
N GLU A 37 6.70 1.28 -18.82
CA GLU A 37 7.48 0.35 -19.63
C GLU A 37 7.42 -1.10 -19.11
N SER A 38 7.48 -1.26 -17.78
CA SER A 38 7.37 -2.56 -17.13
C SER A 38 5.94 -3.12 -17.21
N ALA A 39 4.92 -2.27 -17.07
CA ALA A 39 3.53 -2.67 -17.15
C ALA A 39 3.15 -3.14 -18.57
N ILE A 40 3.79 -2.62 -19.62
CA ILE A 40 3.58 -3.08 -21.01
C ILE A 40 3.98 -4.56 -21.20
N LYS A 41 4.87 -5.09 -20.35
CA LYS A 41 5.28 -6.51 -20.39
C LYS A 41 4.28 -7.45 -19.71
N VAL A 42 3.34 -6.91 -18.93
CA VAL A 42 2.37 -7.68 -18.15
C VAL A 42 1.12 -7.97 -18.99
N PRO A 43 0.51 -9.17 -18.90
CA PRO A 43 -0.75 -9.49 -19.58
C PRO A 43 -1.84 -8.45 -19.29
N PRO A 44 -2.70 -8.12 -20.26
CA PRO A 44 -3.67 -7.02 -20.16
C PRO A 44 -4.61 -7.16 -18.96
N PHE A 45 -4.98 -8.39 -18.60
CA PHE A 45 -5.83 -8.68 -17.43
C PHE A 45 -5.21 -8.22 -16.10
N SER A 46 -3.92 -8.49 -15.89
CA SER A 46 -3.20 -8.15 -14.65
C SER A 46 -2.64 -6.72 -14.67
N ARG A 47 -2.38 -6.18 -15.87
CA ARG A 47 -1.80 -4.85 -16.09
C ARG A 47 -2.62 -3.74 -15.41
N ARG A 48 -3.95 -3.74 -15.59
CA ARG A 48 -4.83 -2.70 -15.02
C ARG A 48 -4.79 -2.72 -13.49
N ARG A 49 -4.79 -3.91 -12.87
CA ARG A 49 -4.71 -4.07 -11.40
C ARG A 49 -3.35 -3.65 -10.87
N LEU A 50 -2.27 -4.07 -11.54
CA LEU A 50 -0.91 -3.73 -11.14
C LEU A 50 -0.67 -2.21 -11.21
N LEU A 51 -1.10 -1.55 -12.30
CA LEU A 51 -0.96 -0.11 -12.46
C LEU A 51 -1.76 0.67 -11.40
N ARG A 52 -2.98 0.24 -11.08
CA ARG A 52 -3.76 0.84 -9.98
C ARG A 52 -3.09 0.67 -8.62
N LEU A 53 -2.32 -0.41 -8.42
CA LEU A 53 -1.57 -0.64 -7.20
C LEU A 53 -0.30 0.24 -7.13
N VAL A 54 0.43 0.34 -8.25
CA VAL A 54 1.72 1.04 -8.30
C VAL A 54 1.54 2.57 -8.39
N ALA A 55 0.51 3.03 -9.09
CA ALA A 55 0.16 4.44 -9.25
C ALA A 55 -1.34 4.68 -8.93
N PRO A 56 -1.74 4.56 -7.65
CA PRO A 56 -3.14 4.69 -7.26
C PRO A 56 -3.64 6.13 -7.46
N THR A 57 -4.72 6.28 -8.23
CA THR A 57 -5.35 7.58 -8.50
C THR A 57 -6.63 7.79 -7.69
N ARG A 58 -7.52 6.78 -7.67
CA ARG A 58 -8.80 6.81 -6.95
C ARG A 58 -8.63 6.55 -5.46
N LEU A 59 -9.51 7.11 -4.63
CA LEU A 59 -9.51 6.90 -3.17
C LEU A 59 -9.52 5.40 -2.78
N ARG A 60 -10.32 4.59 -3.49
CA ARG A 60 -10.38 3.15 -3.27
C ARG A 60 -9.05 2.44 -3.58
N ASP A 61 -8.37 2.84 -4.64
CA ASP A 61 -7.08 2.26 -5.02
C ASP A 61 -6.00 2.63 -4.00
N ARG A 62 -6.06 3.86 -3.46
CA ARG A 62 -5.19 4.34 -2.39
C ARG A 62 -5.39 3.58 -1.09
N ALA A 63 -6.66 3.36 -0.69
CA ALA A 63 -6.98 2.55 0.48
C ALA A 63 -6.47 1.11 0.34
N ASN A 64 -6.66 0.49 -0.84
CA ASN A 64 -6.12 -0.83 -1.13
C ASN A 64 -4.58 -0.84 -1.05
N HIS A 65 -3.92 0.19 -1.61
CA HIS A 65 -2.47 0.30 -1.55
C HIS A 65 -1.96 0.48 -0.12
N ALA A 66 -2.64 1.28 0.71
CA ALA A 66 -2.34 1.43 2.13
C ALA A 66 -2.43 0.09 2.87
N THR A 67 -3.45 -0.72 2.60
CA THR A 67 -3.57 -2.07 3.17
C THR A 67 -2.42 -2.99 2.73
N VAL A 68 -1.97 -2.89 1.48
CA VAL A 68 -0.80 -3.65 0.99
C VAL A 68 0.48 -3.21 1.72
N ILE A 69 0.72 -1.90 1.86
CA ILE A 69 1.86 -1.37 2.63
C ILE A 69 1.82 -1.89 4.07
N ALA A 70 0.66 -1.79 4.73
CA ALA A 70 0.48 -2.25 6.10
C ALA A 70 0.80 -3.75 6.25
N GLY A 71 0.37 -4.57 5.30
CA GLY A 71 0.69 -6.01 5.27
C GLY A 71 2.20 -6.27 5.12
N CYS A 72 2.87 -5.57 4.21
CA CYS A 72 4.32 -5.69 4.03
C CYS A 72 5.09 -5.25 5.29
N CYS A 73 4.70 -4.13 5.90
CA CYS A 73 5.30 -3.64 7.14
C CYS A 73 5.07 -4.60 8.32
N PHE A 74 3.93 -5.30 8.36
CA PHE A 74 3.65 -6.32 9.36
C PHE A 74 4.63 -7.50 9.24
N ILE A 75 4.90 -7.96 8.02
CA ILE A 75 5.88 -9.04 7.77
C ILE A 75 7.28 -8.60 8.22
N ILE A 76 7.68 -7.37 7.91
CA ILE A 76 8.98 -6.81 8.34
C ILE A 76 9.08 -6.74 9.87
N LEU A 77 8.00 -6.39 10.55
CA LEU A 77 7.95 -6.31 12.02
C LEU A 77 7.69 -7.65 12.71
N PHE A 78 7.50 -8.73 11.95
CA PHE A 78 7.24 -10.05 12.52
C PHE A 78 8.31 -10.51 13.53
N PRO A 79 9.63 -10.39 13.27
CA PRO A 79 10.65 -10.81 14.23
C PRO A 79 10.59 -10.03 15.55
N VAL A 80 10.34 -8.71 15.47
CA VAL A 80 10.20 -7.85 16.66
C VAL A 80 8.95 -8.23 17.44
N THR A 81 7.84 -8.47 16.74
CA THR A 81 6.56 -8.88 17.33
C THR A 81 6.68 -10.25 18.00
N LEU A 82 7.35 -11.21 17.36
CA LEU A 82 7.59 -12.52 17.93
C LEU A 82 8.47 -12.43 19.17
N GLY A 83 9.53 -11.62 19.14
CA GLY A 83 10.39 -11.37 20.30
C GLY A 83 9.60 -10.85 21.50
N THR A 84 8.78 -9.81 21.32
CA THR A 84 8.00 -9.24 22.43
C THR A 84 7.00 -10.23 23.04
N ILE A 85 6.45 -11.14 22.24
CA ILE A 85 5.60 -12.23 22.73
C ILE A 85 6.42 -13.26 23.53
N LEU A 86 7.54 -13.73 22.98
CA LEU A 86 8.38 -14.76 23.62
C LEU A 86 8.98 -14.30 24.96
N PHE A 87 9.29 -13.01 25.09
CA PHE A 87 9.77 -12.41 26.34
C PHE A 87 8.64 -12.02 27.31
N GLY A 88 7.37 -12.31 26.99
CA GLY A 88 6.23 -12.02 27.86
C GLY A 88 5.92 -10.53 28.03
N VAL A 89 6.41 -9.68 27.13
CA VAL A 89 6.23 -8.22 27.20
C VAL A 89 4.80 -7.83 26.79
N VAL A 90 4.23 -8.54 25.82
CA VAL A 90 2.87 -8.33 25.30
C VAL A 90 2.21 -9.69 25.05
N GLY A 91 0.91 -9.80 25.32
CA GLY A 91 0.17 -11.05 25.08
C GLY A 91 0.13 -11.44 23.60
N TRP A 92 0.13 -12.76 23.34
CA TRP A 92 0.11 -13.36 21.99
C TRP A 92 -0.96 -12.74 21.07
N TRP A 93 -2.17 -12.49 21.56
CA TRP A 93 -3.25 -11.91 20.77
C TRP A 93 -3.18 -10.39 20.65
N GLN A 94 -2.61 -9.71 21.65
CA GLN A 94 -2.53 -8.26 21.69
C GLN A 94 -1.46 -7.74 20.73
N ALA A 95 -0.30 -8.38 20.70
CA ALA A 95 0.83 -7.97 19.86
C ALA A 95 0.49 -7.83 18.36
N PRO A 96 -0.11 -8.83 17.68
CA PRO A 96 -0.47 -8.72 16.27
C PRO A 96 -1.57 -7.69 16.02
N LEU A 97 -2.54 -7.53 16.94
CA LEU A 97 -3.59 -6.51 16.80
C LEU A 97 -3.01 -5.10 16.88
N ILE A 98 -2.10 -4.86 17.82
CA ILE A 98 -1.47 -3.55 18.02
C ILE A 98 -0.58 -3.18 16.84
N VAL A 99 0.25 -4.13 16.37
CA VAL A 99 1.14 -3.92 15.22
C VAL A 99 0.30 -3.75 13.94
N GLY A 100 -0.74 -4.55 13.75
CA GLY A 100 -1.66 -4.43 12.63
C GLY A 100 -2.38 -3.09 12.60
N ALA A 101 -2.92 -2.65 13.74
CA ALA A 101 -3.58 -1.34 13.87
C ALA A 101 -2.61 -0.18 13.61
N GLY A 102 -1.40 -0.23 14.17
CA GLY A 102 -0.36 0.78 13.95
C GLY A 102 0.02 0.88 12.47
N ASN A 103 0.31 -0.25 11.83
CA ASN A 103 0.65 -0.30 10.41
C ASN A 103 -0.48 0.20 9.51
N LEU A 104 -1.74 -0.16 9.80
CA LEU A 104 -2.90 0.32 9.05
C LEU A 104 -3.04 1.84 9.18
N ILE A 105 -3.06 2.35 10.41
CA ILE A 105 -3.22 3.79 10.64
C ILE A 105 -2.07 4.58 10.00
N GLY A 106 -0.82 4.14 10.19
CA GLY A 106 0.35 4.79 9.60
C GLY A 106 0.37 4.72 8.07
N ALA A 107 0.00 3.59 7.47
CA ALA A 107 -0.09 3.45 6.02
C ALA A 107 -1.20 4.33 5.42
N TYR A 108 -2.39 4.33 6.01
CA TYR A 108 -3.51 5.18 5.59
C TYR A 108 -3.12 6.64 5.70
N LEU A 109 -2.65 7.08 6.87
CA LEU A 109 -2.21 8.45 7.08
C LEU A 109 -1.11 8.84 6.07
N GLY A 110 -0.09 8.01 5.90
CA GLY A 110 0.97 8.27 4.94
C GLY A 110 0.50 8.35 3.49
N GLU A 111 -0.40 7.47 3.05
CA GLU A 111 -0.98 7.54 1.69
C GLU A 111 -1.81 8.81 1.50
N PHE A 112 -2.65 9.16 2.47
CA PHE A 112 -3.52 10.34 2.37
C PHE A 112 -2.77 11.66 2.58
N THR A 113 -1.69 11.68 3.35
CA THR A 113 -0.89 12.89 3.59
C THR A 113 0.16 13.09 2.50
N PHE A 114 0.91 12.04 2.12
CA PHE A 114 2.04 12.19 1.21
C PHE A 114 1.70 11.84 -0.24
N ASN A 115 0.71 11.00 -0.50
CA ASN A 115 0.50 10.47 -1.85
C ASN A 115 -0.76 11.00 -2.55
N SER A 116 -1.64 11.70 -1.85
CA SER A 116 -2.91 12.23 -2.41
C SER A 116 -2.76 13.10 -3.65
N PHE A 117 -1.65 13.83 -3.78
CA PHE A 117 -1.42 14.76 -4.89
C PHE A 117 -0.13 14.44 -5.65
N GLY A 118 -0.17 14.55 -6.99
CA GLY A 118 1.01 14.44 -7.87
C GLY A 118 1.58 13.03 -8.11
N CYS A 119 1.12 12.02 -7.37
CA CYS A 119 1.59 10.63 -7.49
C CYS A 119 0.84 9.79 -8.54
N GLY A 120 -0.22 10.33 -9.14
CA GLY A 120 -0.95 9.67 -10.21
C GLY A 120 -0.11 9.53 -11.47
N VAL A 121 -0.26 8.39 -12.16
CA VAL A 121 0.16 8.24 -13.55
C VAL A 121 -1.11 8.39 -14.37
N ASP A 122 -1.15 9.38 -15.26
CA ASP A 122 -2.18 9.45 -16.29
C ASP A 122 -1.94 8.27 -17.22
N LEU A 123 -2.67 7.19 -16.97
CA LEU A 123 -2.73 6.10 -17.91
C LEU A 123 -3.36 6.66 -19.18
N PRO A 124 -2.74 6.48 -20.36
CA PRO A 124 -3.35 6.92 -21.61
C PRO A 124 -4.79 6.42 -21.62
N ALA A 125 -5.69 7.38 -21.86
CA ALA A 125 -7.11 7.30 -21.56
C ALA A 125 -7.66 5.91 -21.84
N GLU A 126 -8.59 5.48 -20.99
CA GLU A 126 -9.56 4.44 -21.33
C GLU A 126 -9.93 4.55 -22.81
N ALA A 127 -9.35 3.69 -23.64
CA ALA A 127 -9.86 3.41 -24.97
C ALA A 127 -11.12 2.56 -24.77
N ASN A 128 -12.17 3.19 -24.23
CA ASN A 128 -13.60 3.02 -24.53
C ASN A 128 -14.19 1.62 -24.82
N ARG A 129 -13.56 0.50 -24.48
CA ARG A 129 -14.06 -0.82 -24.86
C ARG A 129 -13.84 -1.86 -23.77
N SER A 130 -14.92 -2.56 -23.43
CA SER A 130 -14.99 -3.86 -22.73
C SER A 130 -15.45 -3.92 -21.27
N ASP A 131 -16.09 -2.88 -20.73
CA ASP A 131 -17.07 -3.05 -19.63
C ASP A 131 -18.53 -2.96 -20.14
N SER A 132 -18.79 -3.39 -21.40
CA SER A 132 -20.14 -3.82 -21.82
C SER A 132 -20.22 -5.35 -21.70
N PRO A 133 -20.76 -5.89 -20.60
CA PRO A 133 -21.35 -7.22 -20.63
C PRO A 133 -22.70 -7.11 -21.35
N GLY A 134 -22.76 -7.52 -22.61
CA GLY A 134 -24.03 -7.79 -23.29
C GLY A 134 -24.24 -7.06 -24.60
N GLU A 135 -23.71 -7.62 -25.69
CA GLU A 135 -24.53 -7.85 -26.87
C GLU A 135 -24.56 -9.36 -27.08
N PRO A 136 -25.70 -10.05 -26.87
CA PRO A 136 -25.83 -11.41 -27.35
C PRO A 136 -25.83 -11.35 -28.88
N ALA A 137 -25.06 -12.24 -29.50
CA ALA A 137 -25.20 -12.52 -30.91
C ALA A 137 -26.60 -13.11 -31.15
N GLN A 138 -27.52 -12.30 -31.69
CA GLN A 138 -28.76 -12.74 -32.31
C GLN A 138 -29.05 -11.85 -33.52
#